data_AF-A0A351WZ50-F1
#
_entry.id   AF-A0A351WZ50-F1
#
_cell.length_a   1.000
_cell.length_b   1.000
_cell.length_c   1.000
_cell.angle_alpha   90.00
_cell.angle_beta   90.00
_cell.angle_gamma   90.00
#
_symmetry.space_group_name_H-M   'P 1'
#
loop_
_entity.id
_entity.type
_entity.pdbx_description
1 polymer ?
#
loop_
_entity_poly.entity_id
_entity_poly.type
_entity_poly.pdbx_seq_one_letter_code
_entity_poly.pdbx_strand_id
1 'polypeptide(L)'
;MVVGFNHNIGYKGELFHVQTEDSGRANPHIITLLYRGGTILASAKTSYADIIKVDQLEAVVESIMKEQHKEMMRRLKGGEFDARIFPGQAAAAVQASAPAQASAPAQASAPAQDAPKPQEAQDAPKAQAAPRLPETPGGPEIPPAQNTPPVSPAARSLDEVILDYLITGEDK
;
A
#
# COMPACT_ATOMS: atom_id res chain seq x y z
N MET A 1 -13.74 -10.24 5.63
CA MET A 1 -12.72 -9.41 4.95
C MET A 1 -13.24 -9.20 3.55
N VAL A 2 -13.25 -7.98 3.05
CA VAL A 2 -13.81 -7.65 1.73
C VAL A 2 -12.76 -7.90 0.63
N VAL A 3 -13.22 -8.30 -0.56
CA VAL A 3 -12.34 -8.53 -1.71
C VAL A 3 -11.62 -7.24 -2.10
N GLY A 4 -10.30 -7.35 -2.31
CA GLY A 4 -9.46 -6.22 -2.69
C GLY A 4 -9.68 -5.73 -4.13
N PHE A 5 -9.32 -4.47 -4.37
CA PHE A 5 -9.34 -3.86 -5.71
C PHE A 5 -7.94 -3.79 -6.28
N ASN A 6 -7.81 -4.16 -7.56
CA ASN A 6 -6.55 -4.16 -8.26
C ASN A 6 -6.73 -3.55 -9.66
N HIS A 7 -5.96 -2.50 -9.98
CA HIS A 7 -5.98 -1.88 -11.30
C HIS A 7 -4.57 -1.51 -11.78
N ASN A 8 -4.30 -1.82 -13.04
CA ASN A 8 -3.17 -1.30 -13.80
C ASN A 8 -3.59 -0.03 -14.56
N ILE A 9 -2.79 1.03 -14.46
CA ILE A 9 -3.13 2.34 -15.00
C ILE A 9 -1.93 2.88 -15.77
N GLY A 10 -2.14 3.16 -17.06
CA GLY A 10 -1.17 3.90 -17.87
C GLY A 10 -1.26 5.41 -17.59
N TYR A 11 -0.14 6.04 -17.27
CA TYR A 11 -0.05 7.48 -17.09
C TYR A 11 1.32 8.00 -17.55
N LYS A 12 1.34 9.02 -18.42
CA LYS A 12 2.56 9.62 -19.00
C LYS A 12 3.56 8.60 -19.60
N GLY A 13 3.04 7.54 -20.23
CA GLY A 13 3.85 6.50 -20.87
C GLY A 13 4.38 5.43 -19.93
N GLU A 14 4.02 5.47 -18.64
CA GLU A 14 4.41 4.48 -17.64
C GLU A 14 3.21 3.72 -17.08
N LEU A 15 3.47 2.50 -16.60
CA LEU A 15 2.48 1.63 -16.00
C LEU A 15 2.56 1.69 -14.47
N PHE A 16 1.43 2.02 -13.85
CA PHE A 16 1.25 2.04 -12.42
C PHE A 16 0.29 0.95 -11.99
N HIS A 17 0.45 0.48 -10.76
CA HIS A 17 -0.44 -0.50 -10.17
C HIS A 17 -1.05 0.06 -8.89
N VAL A 18 -2.37 0.04 -8.79
CA VAL A 18 -3.09 0.45 -7.59
C VAL A 18 -3.72 -0.80 -6.98
N GLN A 19 -3.37 -1.08 -5.73
CA GLN A 19 -3.92 -2.18 -4.96
C GLN A 19 -4.63 -1.62 -3.72
N THR A 20 -5.79 -2.15 -3.37
CA THR A 20 -6.54 -1.75 -2.17
C THR A 20 -7.06 -2.98 -1.45
N GLU A 21 -6.73 -3.11 -0.17
CA GLU A 21 -7.05 -4.28 0.64
C GLU A 21 -7.66 -3.90 1.98
N ASP A 22 -8.55 -4.77 2.45
CA ASP A 22 -9.13 -4.74 3.79
C ASP A 22 -8.29 -5.63 4.72
N SER A 23 -7.86 -5.10 5.86
CA SER A 23 -7.14 -5.87 6.89
C SER A 23 -8.07 -6.66 7.83
N GLY A 24 -9.39 -6.54 7.63
CA GLY A 24 -10.43 -7.28 8.35
C GLY A 24 -10.73 -6.75 9.75
N ARG A 25 -11.73 -7.35 10.40
CA ARG A 25 -12.26 -6.86 11.70
C ARG A 25 -11.24 -6.86 12.84
N ALA A 26 -10.25 -7.74 12.80
CA ALA A 26 -9.18 -7.77 13.81
C ALA A 26 -8.26 -6.54 13.73
N ASN A 27 -8.06 -6.01 12.52
CA ASN A 27 -7.26 -4.83 12.25
C ASN A 27 -8.06 -3.94 11.29
N PRO A 28 -9.01 -3.11 11.79
CA PRO A 28 -10.01 -2.42 10.97
C PRO A 28 -9.41 -1.28 10.15
N HIS A 29 -8.69 -1.65 9.10
CA HIS A 29 -7.94 -0.75 8.24
C HIS A 29 -8.09 -1.14 6.79
N ILE A 30 -8.28 -0.13 5.95
CA ILE A 30 -8.21 -0.23 4.50
C ILE A 30 -6.89 0.39 4.06
N ILE A 31 -6.09 -0.38 3.32
CA ILE A 31 -4.77 0.04 2.85
C ILE A 31 -4.80 0.09 1.33
N THR A 32 -4.44 1.25 0.77
CA THR A 32 -4.23 1.42 -0.67
C THR A 32 -2.76 1.70 -0.94
N LEU A 33 -2.18 0.98 -1.88
CA LEU A 33 -0.80 1.11 -2.30
C LEU A 33 -0.74 1.43 -3.78
N LEU A 34 0.05 2.45 -4.12
CA LEU A 34 0.39 2.82 -5.49
C LEU A 34 1.81 2.35 -5.78
N TYR A 35 1.98 1.52 -6.80
CA TYR A 35 3.27 0.99 -7.22
C TYR A 35 3.67 1.46 -8.61
N ARG A 36 4.99 1.47 -8.83
CA ARG A 36 5.65 1.60 -10.13
C ARG A 36 6.80 0.62 -10.17
N GLY A 37 6.75 -0.36 -11.08
CA GLY A 37 7.83 -1.36 -11.23
C GLY A 37 8.25 -2.05 -9.93
N GLY A 38 7.30 -2.33 -9.03
CA GLY A 38 7.57 -2.96 -7.73
C GLY A 38 7.95 -1.99 -6.59
N THR A 39 8.14 -0.69 -6.86
CA THR A 39 8.40 0.32 -5.83
C THR A 39 7.10 1.01 -5.40
N ILE A 40 6.91 1.18 -4.09
CA ILE A 40 5.77 1.94 -3.54
C ILE A 40 6.03 3.43 -3.72
N LEU A 41 5.13 4.12 -4.41
CA LEU A 41 5.15 5.57 -4.60
C LEU A 41 4.35 6.30 -3.52
N ALA A 42 3.20 5.75 -3.16
CA ALA A 42 2.31 6.32 -2.17
C ALA A 42 1.50 5.22 -1.47
N SER A 43 1.12 5.50 -0.22
CA SER A 43 0.19 4.68 0.55
C SER A 43 -0.92 5.56 1.13
N ALA A 44 -2.12 4.98 1.23
CA ALA A 44 -3.22 5.56 1.98
C ALA A 44 -3.74 4.51 2.96
N LYS A 45 -4.03 4.93 4.18
CA LYS A 45 -4.53 4.07 5.25
C LYS A 45 -5.72 4.75 5.90
N THR A 46 -6.85 4.08 5.91
CA THR A 46 -8.09 4.57 6.53
C THR A 46 -8.53 3.55 7.57
N SER A 47 -8.77 4.00 8.80
CA SER A 47 -9.38 3.15 9.82
C SER A 47 -10.90 3.20 9.71
N TYR A 48 -11.54 2.06 9.94
CA TYR A 48 -13.00 1.96 10.05
C TYR A 48 -13.43 1.43 11.42
N ALA A 49 -12.58 1.59 12.45
CA ALA A 49 -12.82 1.08 13.80
C ALA A 49 -14.16 1.56 14.39
N ASP A 50 -14.55 2.79 14.07
CA ASP A 50 -15.77 3.42 14.58
C ASP A 50 -17.07 2.80 14.04
N ILE A 51 -17.00 2.17 12.86
CA ILE A 51 -18.18 1.61 12.16
C ILE A 51 -18.25 0.08 12.22
N ILE A 52 -17.36 -0.60 12.95
CA ILE A 52 -17.34 -2.08 13.05
C ILE A 52 -18.67 -2.68 13.50
N LYS A 53 -19.42 -1.95 14.34
CA LYS A 53 -20.69 -2.42 14.94
C LYS A 53 -21.92 -2.16 14.05
N VAL A 54 -21.74 -1.53 12.89
CA VAL A 54 -22.84 -1.19 11.98
C VAL A 54 -23.30 -2.43 11.22
N ASP A 55 -24.60 -2.55 11.04
CA ASP A 55 -25.18 -3.57 10.17
C ASP A 55 -24.68 -3.39 8.73
N GLN A 56 -24.48 -4.49 7.99
CA GLN A 56 -23.94 -4.44 6.63
C GLN A 56 -22.52 -3.82 6.53
N LEU A 57 -21.68 -4.01 7.56
CA LEU A 57 -20.28 -3.56 7.59
C LEU A 57 -19.53 -3.82 6.27
N GLU A 58 -19.72 -4.98 5.66
CA GLU A 58 -19.01 -5.38 4.44
C GLU A 58 -19.31 -4.43 3.26
N ALA A 59 -20.57 -4.01 3.09
CA ALA A 59 -20.91 -3.07 2.01
C ALA A 59 -20.36 -1.67 2.28
N VAL A 60 -20.34 -1.25 3.55
CA VAL A 60 -19.76 0.05 3.94
C VAL A 60 -18.25 0.04 3.70
N VAL A 61 -17.55 -1.01 4.14
CA VAL A 61 -16.11 -1.20 3.90
C VAL A 61 -15.82 -1.23 2.41
N GLU A 62 -16.61 -1.96 1.61
CA GLU A 62 -16.47 -1.99 0.15
C GLU A 62 -16.63 -0.59 -0.48
N SER A 63 -17.58 0.21 -0.01
CA SER A 63 -17.77 1.58 -0.47
C SER A 63 -16.56 2.47 -0.16
N ILE A 64 -16.04 2.39 1.07
CA ILE A 64 -14.85 3.14 1.48
C ILE A 64 -13.64 2.71 0.65
N MET A 65 -13.48 1.40 0.41
CA MET A 65 -12.41 0.86 -0.43
C MET A 65 -12.49 1.39 -1.86
N LYS A 66 -13.68 1.40 -2.47
CA LYS A 66 -13.90 1.94 -3.83
C LYS A 66 -13.55 3.42 -3.91
N GLU A 67 -13.98 4.20 -2.92
CA GLU A 67 -13.70 5.64 -2.85
C GLU A 67 -12.21 5.90 -2.70
N GLN A 68 -11.55 5.25 -1.74
CA GLN A 68 -10.10 5.38 -1.52
C GLN A 68 -9.29 4.95 -2.75
N HIS A 69 -9.71 3.88 -3.40
CA HIS A 69 -9.09 3.38 -4.63
C HIS A 69 -9.21 4.41 -5.77
N LYS A 70 -10.43 4.92 -6.02
CA LYS A 70 -10.69 5.94 -7.04
C LYS A 70 -9.92 7.23 -6.77
N GLU A 71 -9.84 7.64 -5.51
CA GLU A 71 -9.09 8.83 -5.11
C GLU A 71 -7.60 8.68 -5.38
N MET A 72 -7.00 7.52 -5.09
CA MET A 72 -5.60 7.24 -5.44
C MET A 72 -5.36 7.34 -6.95
N MET A 73 -6.27 6.82 -7.77
CA MET A 73 -6.19 6.95 -9.23
C MET A 73 -6.30 8.40 -9.70
N ARG A 74 -7.17 9.20 -9.05
CA ARG A 74 -7.35 10.61 -9.34
C ARG A 74 -6.09 11.42 -9.00
N ARG A 75 -5.46 11.16 -7.85
CA ARG A 75 -4.20 11.79 -7.43
C ARG A 75 -3.05 11.46 -8.39
N LEU A 76 -2.98 10.21 -8.86
CA LEU A 76 -2.02 9.81 -9.89
C LEU A 76 -2.23 10.59 -11.19
N LYS A 77 -3.46 10.62 -11.72
CA LYS A 77 -3.77 11.34 -12.96
C LYS A 77 -3.69 12.87 -12.81
N GLY A 78 -3.88 13.39 -11.61
CA GLY A 78 -3.71 14.80 -11.27
C GLY A 78 -2.26 15.25 -11.15
N GLY A 79 -1.30 14.31 -11.27
CA GLY A 79 0.12 14.61 -11.28
C GLY A 79 0.72 14.93 -9.91
N GLU A 80 0.03 14.59 -8.81
CA GLU A 80 0.54 14.83 -7.45
C GLU A 80 1.88 14.13 -7.19
N PHE A 81 2.09 12.99 -7.85
CA PHE A 81 3.31 12.19 -7.73
C PHE A 81 4.35 12.50 -8.83
N ASP A 82 4.07 13.42 -9.75
CA ASP A 82 4.92 13.68 -10.92
C ASP A 82 6.35 14.08 -10.55
N ALA A 83 6.52 14.89 -9.50
CA ALA A 83 7.85 15.31 -9.05
C ALA A 83 8.71 14.12 -8.61
N ARG A 84 8.09 13.08 -8.05
CA ARG A 84 8.75 11.85 -7.59
C ARG A 84 8.93 10.84 -8.73
N ILE A 85 8.01 10.82 -9.69
CA ILE A 85 8.02 9.88 -10.81
C ILE A 85 8.96 10.38 -11.93
N PHE A 86 8.92 11.68 -12.23
CA PHE A 86 9.61 12.35 -13.33
C PHE A 86 10.42 13.56 -12.84
N PRO A 87 11.52 13.34 -12.08
CA PRO A 87 12.31 14.43 -11.49
C PRO A 87 12.91 15.41 -12.52
N GLY A 88 12.92 15.08 -13.81
CA GLY A 88 13.38 15.94 -14.91
C GLY A 88 12.30 16.74 -15.65
N GLN A 89 11.00 16.43 -15.48
CA GLN A 89 9.90 17.18 -16.13
C GLN A 89 9.30 18.26 -15.23
N ALA A 90 9.50 18.17 -13.91
CA ALA A 90 9.04 19.19 -12.97
C ALA A 90 9.63 20.59 -13.28
N ALA A 91 10.86 20.65 -13.80
CA ALA A 91 11.53 21.91 -14.18
C ALA A 91 10.90 22.61 -15.40
N ALA A 92 10.16 21.89 -16.26
CA ALA A 92 9.52 22.47 -17.45
C ALA A 92 8.14 23.09 -17.14
N ALA A 93 7.46 22.65 -16.07
CA ALA A 93 6.15 23.17 -15.69
C ALA A 93 6.21 24.44 -14.83
N VAL A 94 7.33 24.72 -14.15
CA VAL A 94 7.48 25.93 -13.30
C VAL A 94 7.81 27.19 -14.12
N GLN A 95 8.17 27.07 -15.40
CA GLN A 95 8.56 28.24 -16.21
C GLN A 95 7.37 28.98 -16.86
N ALA A 96 6.14 28.49 -16.75
CA ALA A 96 4.97 29.11 -17.38
C ALA A 96 4.00 29.81 -16.40
N SER A 97 4.28 29.85 -15.09
CA SER A 97 3.36 30.42 -14.09
C SER A 97 4.09 31.25 -13.03
N ALA A 98 4.76 32.33 -13.45
CA ALA A 98 5.32 33.31 -12.52
C ALA A 98 4.90 34.75 -12.90
N PRO A 99 3.86 35.32 -12.26
CA PRO A 99 3.81 36.75 -12.06
C PRO A 99 4.73 37.11 -10.89
N ALA A 100 5.77 37.87 -11.19
CA ALA A 100 6.60 38.54 -10.20
C ALA A 100 5.73 39.48 -9.34
N GLN A 101 5.69 39.24 -8.03
CA GLN A 101 5.25 40.25 -7.06
C GLN A 101 6.32 40.46 -6.00
N ALA A 102 7.06 41.54 -6.25
CA ALA A 102 7.49 42.59 -5.32
C ALA A 102 7.88 42.21 -3.89
N SER A 103 9.18 42.39 -3.66
CA SER A 103 9.90 42.71 -2.44
C SER A 103 9.15 43.58 -1.43
N ALA A 104 9.19 43.17 -0.16
CA ALA A 104 9.16 44.07 1.00
C ALA A 104 10.14 43.54 2.08
N PRO A 105 11.18 44.30 2.46
CA PRO A 105 12.10 43.91 3.53
C PRO A 105 11.79 44.59 4.88
N ALA A 106 12.25 43.93 5.95
CA ALA A 106 12.58 44.45 7.29
C ALA A 106 11.39 44.85 8.21
N GLN A 107 11.40 44.65 9.53
CA GLN A 107 12.32 44.11 10.54
C GLN A 107 11.58 44.10 11.90
N ALA A 108 12.26 43.60 12.95
CA ALA A 108 12.01 43.78 14.39
C ALA A 108 11.14 42.69 15.05
N SER A 109 11.49 42.03 16.17
CA SER A 109 12.68 42.01 17.03
C SER A 109 12.52 40.80 17.96
N ALA A 110 13.57 40.00 18.15
CA ALA A 110 13.79 39.25 19.41
C ALA A 110 14.36 40.23 20.46
N PRO A 111 14.47 39.96 21.79
CA PRO A 111 14.60 38.65 22.44
C PRO A 111 13.95 38.52 23.85
N ALA A 112 14.10 37.34 24.46
CA ALA A 112 14.21 37.02 25.92
C ALA A 112 13.38 35.76 26.22
N GLN A 113 13.99 34.58 26.33
CA GLN A 113 14.61 34.05 27.55
C GLN A 113 13.60 33.94 28.71
N ASP A 114 13.06 32.73 28.89
CA ASP A 114 12.85 32.20 30.24
C ASP A 114 13.04 30.69 30.20
N ALA A 115 14.15 30.25 30.77
CA ALA A 115 14.38 28.87 31.17
C ALA A 115 14.16 28.82 32.68
N PRO A 116 13.54 27.74 33.17
CA PRO A 116 14.26 26.96 34.15
C PRO A 116 14.14 25.44 33.92
N LYS A 117 15.29 24.78 33.71
CA LYS A 117 15.63 23.48 34.32
C LYS A 117 16.41 23.81 35.60
N PRO A 118 16.29 23.10 36.73
CA PRO A 118 16.73 21.69 36.90
C PRO A 118 15.75 20.88 37.82
N GLN A 119 15.70 19.54 37.89
CA GLN A 119 16.67 18.54 38.37
C GLN A 119 15.95 17.18 38.20
N GLU A 120 16.55 16.16 37.57
CA GLU A 120 17.30 15.08 38.25
C GLU A 120 16.41 14.06 38.97
N ALA A 121 16.15 12.94 38.31
CA ALA A 121 15.91 11.66 38.96
C ALA A 121 16.68 10.62 38.15
N GLN A 122 17.91 10.39 38.60
CA GLN A 122 18.70 9.22 38.31
C GLN A 122 17.94 8.01 38.86
N ASP A 123 17.69 7.00 38.03
CA ASP A 123 17.80 5.62 38.49
C ASP A 123 18.18 4.74 37.30
N ALA A 124 19.47 4.40 37.27
CA ALA A 124 19.96 3.20 36.64
C ALA A 124 20.50 2.33 37.77
N PRO A 125 20.26 1.01 37.70
CA PRO A 125 21.44 0.18 37.59
C PRO A 125 21.29 -0.92 36.53
N LYS A 126 22.13 -0.79 35.51
CA LYS A 126 23.03 -1.81 34.93
C LYS A 126 22.99 -3.21 35.58
N ALA A 127 22.62 -4.24 34.81
CA ALA A 127 23.26 -5.56 34.79
C ALA A 127 22.73 -6.35 33.55
N GLN A 128 23.50 -6.41 32.46
CA GLN A 128 24.41 -7.52 32.13
C GLN A 128 23.72 -8.85 31.79
N ALA A 129 23.77 -9.22 30.50
CA ALA A 129 24.39 -10.46 29.98
C ALA A 129 23.59 -11.09 28.81
N ALA A 130 23.96 -10.75 27.58
CA ALA A 130 24.16 -11.79 26.56
C ALA A 130 25.56 -12.37 26.82
N PRO A 131 25.81 -13.70 26.76
CA PRO A 131 25.58 -14.53 25.56
C PRO A 131 24.95 -15.90 25.95
N ARG A 132 24.48 -16.77 25.05
CA ARG A 132 25.29 -17.70 24.24
C ARG A 132 24.33 -18.60 23.46
N LEU A 133 24.65 -18.82 22.18
CA LEU A 133 24.20 -19.97 21.40
C LEU A 133 24.59 -21.27 22.11
N PRO A 134 23.74 -22.31 22.08
CA PRO A 134 24.21 -23.68 22.01
C PRO A 134 24.16 -24.16 20.56
N GLU A 135 25.33 -24.36 19.97
CA GLU A 135 25.51 -25.21 18.81
C GLU A 135 25.48 -26.70 19.23
N THR A 136 24.81 -27.50 18.40
CA THR A 136 25.03 -28.96 18.11
C THR A 136 24.68 -30.00 19.19
N PRO A 137 24.58 -31.31 18.85
CA PRO A 137 24.41 -32.00 17.55
C PRO A 137 23.22 -32.99 17.57
N GLY A 138 22.77 -33.47 16.40
CA GLY A 138 21.92 -34.68 16.36
C GLY A 138 21.09 -34.82 15.09
N GLY A 139 21.67 -35.47 14.07
CA GLY A 139 20.87 -36.15 13.05
C GLY A 139 20.01 -37.24 13.68
N PRO A 140 18.94 -37.68 13.00
CA PRO A 140 19.15 -38.73 12.01
C PRO A 140 18.66 -38.38 10.60
N GLU A 141 19.53 -38.68 9.65
CA GLU A 141 19.29 -38.86 8.24
C GLU A 141 18.25 -39.97 7.99
N ILE A 142 17.14 -39.65 7.31
CA ILE A 142 16.34 -40.61 6.51
C ILE A 142 15.61 -39.81 5.39
N PRO A 143 15.27 -40.42 4.23
CA PRO A 143 15.83 -40.20 2.88
C PRO A 143 14.93 -39.31 1.98
N PRO A 144 15.38 -38.95 0.74
CA PRO A 144 14.59 -38.10 -0.16
C PRO A 144 13.31 -38.81 -0.62
N ALA A 145 12.15 -38.27 -0.21
CA ALA A 145 10.87 -38.62 -0.78
C ALA A 145 10.80 -38.13 -2.23
N GLN A 146 10.69 -39.08 -3.14
CA GLN A 146 10.48 -38.88 -4.57
C GLN A 146 9.18 -38.09 -4.77
N ASN A 147 9.30 -36.83 -5.17
CA ASN A 147 8.16 -36.00 -5.54
C ASN A 147 7.78 -36.32 -6.99
N THR A 148 7.05 -37.42 -7.20
CA THR A 148 6.31 -37.61 -8.45
C THR A 148 5.11 -36.67 -8.44
N PRO A 149 4.90 -35.85 -9.49
CA PRO A 149 3.70 -35.03 -9.57
C PRO A 149 2.47 -35.94 -9.75
N PRO A 150 1.37 -35.72 -9.00
CA PRO A 150 0.12 -36.39 -9.31
C PRO A 150 -0.44 -35.79 -10.60
N VAL A 151 -0.45 -36.57 -11.69
CA VAL A 151 -1.30 -36.29 -12.84
C VAL A 151 -2.75 -36.48 -12.41
N SER A 152 -3.44 -35.37 -12.13
CA SER A 152 -4.89 -35.39 -11.92
C SER A 152 -5.62 -35.76 -13.21
N PRO A 153 -6.59 -36.70 -13.18
CA PRO A 153 -7.35 -37.06 -14.35
C PRO A 153 -8.43 -36.01 -14.65
N ALA A 154 -8.46 -35.55 -15.90
CA ALA A 154 -9.63 -35.07 -16.65
C ALA A 154 -10.67 -34.23 -15.87
N ALA A 155 -10.35 -32.96 -15.60
CA ALA A 155 -11.36 -31.92 -15.52
C ALA A 155 -11.55 -31.36 -16.94
N ARG A 156 -12.78 -31.37 -17.47
CA ARG A 156 -13.11 -30.71 -18.74
C ARG A 156 -12.55 -29.28 -18.72
N SER A 157 -11.78 -28.93 -19.75
CA SER A 157 -11.21 -27.59 -19.85
C SER A 157 -12.33 -26.57 -20.04
N LEU A 158 -12.14 -25.37 -19.48
CA LEU A 158 -13.08 -24.26 -19.59
C LEU A 158 -13.41 -23.95 -21.07
N ASP A 159 -12.45 -24.18 -21.97
CA ASP A 159 -12.63 -24.11 -23.42
C ASP A 159 -13.72 -25.03 -23.97
N GLU A 160 -13.90 -26.24 -23.44
CA GLU A 160 -14.99 -27.14 -23.88
C GLU A 160 -16.36 -26.62 -23.45
N VAL A 161 -16.46 -26.01 -22.26
CA VAL A 161 -17.71 -25.43 -21.76
C VAL A 161 -18.09 -24.17 -22.55
N ILE A 162 -17.09 -23.38 -22.94
CA ILE A 162 -17.30 -22.18 -23.77
C ILE A 162 -17.75 -22.58 -25.18
N LEU A 163 -17.15 -23.62 -25.78
CA LEU A 163 -17.58 -24.12 -27.09
C LEU A 163 -19.00 -24.69 -27.05
N ASP A 164 -19.37 -25.45 -26.02
CA ASP A 164 -20.73 -25.99 -25.88
C ASP A 164 -21.78 -24.87 -25.83
N TYR A 165 -21.50 -23.79 -25.09
CA TYR A 165 -22.38 -22.63 -24.99
C TYR A 165 -22.50 -21.84 -26.30
N LEU A 166 -21.42 -21.70 -27.06
CA LEU A 166 -21.44 -21.04 -28.37
C LEU A 166 -22.15 -21.88 -29.44
N ILE A 167 -22.12 -23.20 -29.32
CA ILE A 167 -22.77 -24.12 -30.27
C ILE A 167 -24.26 -24.30 -29.96
N THR A 168 -24.65 -24.29 -28.68
CA THR A 168 -26.07 -24.47 -28.27
C THR A 168 -26.84 -23.16 -28.08
N GLY A 169 -26.17 -22.00 -28.15
CA GLY A 169 -26.75 -20.69 -27.88
C GLY A 169 -27.50 -20.00 -29.04
N GLU A 170 -27.65 -20.64 -30.20
CA GLU A 170 -28.42 -20.09 -31.32
C GLU A 170 -29.66 -20.95 -31.62
N ASP A 171 -30.66 -20.91 -30.74
CA ASP A 171 -32.08 -20.84 -31.16
C ASP A 171 -32.98 -20.52 -29.94
N LYS A 172 -33.43 -19.26 -29.82
CA LYS A 172 -34.73 -18.95 -29.21
C LYS A 172 -35.28 -17.61 -29.70
#